data_AF-A0A942J9T1-F1
#
_entry.id   AF-A0A942J9T1-F1
#
_cell.length_a   1.000
_cell.length_b   1.000
_cell.length_c   1.000
_cell.angle_alpha   90.00
_cell.angle_beta   90.00
_cell.angle_gamma   90.00
#
_symmetry.space_group_name_H-M   'P 1'
#
loop_
_entity.id
_entity.type
_entity.pdbx_description
1 polymer ?
#
loop_
_entity_poly.entity_id
_entity_poly.type
_entity_poly.pdbx_seq_one_letter_code
_entity_poly.pdbx_strand_id
1 'polypeptide(L)'
;MENQRYIKIDGEQIPVTEEVYRAYKRPLWAEHKRKERAKRCRDEKGVRCTKDCKLCPKLRDGGDLSLDKFSDEGYEITNPVDLAELVADKLLLEQLVTALDELEPDERSLIDALFYKERTERDYATEIGISHQAIGKRKQKVIEKLRGIMGADK
;
A
#
# COMPACT_ATOMS: atom_id res chain seq x y z
N MET A 1 55.57 15.03 -19.75
CA MET A 1 54.46 14.79 -20.70
C MET A 1 53.20 15.32 -20.04
N GLU A 2 52.72 16.48 -20.48
CA GLU A 2 51.48 17.05 -19.96
C GLU A 2 50.31 16.20 -20.46
N ASN A 3 49.66 15.45 -19.57
CA ASN A 3 48.48 14.68 -19.91
C ASN A 3 47.35 15.66 -20.25
N GLN A 4 47.11 15.88 -21.54
CA GLN A 4 46.05 16.73 -22.04
C GLN A 4 44.69 16.17 -21.58
N ARG A 5 43.88 17.02 -20.95
CA ARG A 5 42.58 16.63 -20.37
C ARG A 5 41.45 17.06 -21.29
N TYR A 6 40.38 16.28 -21.30
CA TYR A 6 39.24 16.53 -22.18
C TYR A 6 37.93 16.56 -21.39
N ILE A 7 37.04 17.47 -21.76
CA ILE A 7 35.64 17.51 -21.30
C ILE A 7 34.75 17.13 -22.48
N LYS A 8 33.67 16.39 -22.21
CA LYS A 8 32.67 16.02 -23.22
C LYS A 8 31.44 16.90 -23.05
N ILE A 9 31.11 17.70 -24.07
CA ILE A 9 29.90 18.53 -24.14
C ILE A 9 29.20 18.16 -25.45
N ASP A 10 27.92 17.78 -25.39
CA ASP A 10 27.07 17.45 -26.55
C ASP A 10 27.64 16.39 -27.53
N GLY A 11 28.52 15.52 -27.04
CA GLY A 11 29.14 14.46 -27.86
C GLY A 11 30.58 14.76 -28.29
N GLU A 12 31.00 16.01 -28.28
CA GLU A 12 32.33 16.45 -28.71
C GLU A 12 33.35 16.45 -27.56
N GLN A 13 34.62 16.18 -27.87
CA GLN A 13 35.72 16.21 -26.90
C GLN A 13 36.52 17.50 -27.03
N ILE A 14 36.44 18.35 -26.01
CA ILE A 14 37.13 19.64 -25.98
C ILE A 14 38.38 19.52 -25.09
N PRO A 15 39.60 19.72 -25.62
CA PRO A 15 40.81 19.76 -24.80
C PRO A 15 40.79 20.99 -23.89
N VAL A 16 41.11 20.79 -22.61
CA VAL A 16 41.07 21.83 -21.60
C VAL A 16 42.27 21.75 -20.66
N THR A 17 42.56 22.87 -20.00
CA THR A 17 43.55 22.93 -18.93
C THR A 17 43.09 22.15 -17.69
N GLU A 18 44.03 21.80 -16.82
CA GLU A 18 43.71 21.05 -15.59
C GLU A 18 42.75 21.80 -14.67
N GLU A 19 42.87 23.13 -14.59
CA GLU A 19 42.01 23.97 -13.76
C GLU A 19 40.55 23.91 -14.24
N VAL A 20 40.34 24.09 -15.55
CA VAL A 20 39.02 24.02 -16.19
C VAL A 20 38.43 22.61 -16.05
N TYR A 21 39.24 21.58 -16.26
CA TYR A 21 38.83 20.19 -16.06
C TYR A 21 38.35 19.93 -14.64
N ARG A 22 39.11 20.37 -13.62
CA ARG A 22 38.76 20.17 -12.22
C ARG A 22 37.51 20.96 -11.84
N ALA A 23 37.39 22.21 -12.28
CA ALA A 23 36.21 23.05 -12.02
C ALA A 23 34.94 22.41 -12.59
N TYR A 24 35.01 21.88 -13.81
CA TYR A 24 33.89 21.18 -14.46
C TYR A 24 33.56 19.84 -13.78
N LYS A 25 34.57 19.02 -13.46
CA LYS A 25 34.37 17.66 -12.93
C LYS A 25 33.98 17.62 -11.45
N ARG A 26 34.51 18.52 -10.61
CA ARG A 26 34.23 18.55 -9.16
C ARG A 26 32.73 18.52 -8.80
N PRO A 27 31.85 19.37 -9.37
CA PRO A 27 30.43 19.34 -9.05
C PRO A 27 29.78 18.02 -9.48
N LEU A 28 30.11 17.51 -10.66
CA LEU A 28 29.62 16.22 -11.17
C LEU A 28 30.03 15.06 -10.26
N TRP A 29 31.29 15.04 -9.80
CA TRP A 29 31.76 14.05 -8.84
C TRP A 29 31.09 14.19 -7.47
N ALA A 30 30.87 15.42 -7.00
CA ALA A 30 30.17 15.68 -5.75
C ALA A 30 28.73 15.16 -5.80
N GLU A 31 28.01 15.42 -6.89
CA GLU A 31 26.66 14.92 -7.12
C GLU A 31 26.63 13.39 -7.25
N HIS A 32 27.54 12.80 -8.03
CA HIS A 32 27.67 11.36 -8.17
C HIS A 32 27.93 10.70 -6.80
N LYS A 33 28.87 11.24 -6.01
CA LYS A 33 29.14 10.75 -4.65
C LYS A 33 27.96 10.97 -3.71
N ARG A 34 27.18 12.04 -3.87
CA ARG A 34 25.92 12.25 -3.12
C ARG A 34 24.90 11.16 -3.44
N LYS A 35 24.67 10.86 -4.73
CA LYS A 35 23.77 9.79 -5.19
C LYS A 35 24.20 8.42 -4.66
N GLU A 36 25.48 8.08 -4.80
CA GLU A 36 26.02 6.81 -4.29
C GLU A 36 25.90 6.67 -2.77
N ARG A 37 26.05 7.77 -2.03
CA ARG A 37 25.88 7.80 -0.58
C ARG A 37 24.42 7.70 -0.13
N ALA A 38 23.48 8.17 -0.95
CA ALA A 38 22.05 8.09 -0.69
C ALA A 38 21.52 6.66 -0.81
N LYS A 39 22.13 5.83 -1.67
CA LYS A 39 21.80 4.41 -1.86
C LYS A 39 22.30 3.49 -0.73
N ARG A 40 23.10 4.01 0.22
CA ARG A 40 23.68 3.20 1.30
C ARG A 40 22.73 3.11 2.49
N CYS A 41 22.57 1.92 3.03
CA CYS A 41 21.80 1.70 4.25
C CYS A 41 22.40 2.44 5.45
N ARG A 42 21.54 2.74 6.43
CA ARG A 42 21.89 3.34 7.72
C ARG A 42 21.56 2.38 8.86
N ASP A 43 22.28 2.48 9.96
CA ASP A 43 21.95 1.75 11.19
C ASP A 43 20.86 2.47 12.01
N GLU A 44 20.47 1.88 13.14
CA GLU A 44 19.47 2.43 14.07
C GLU A 44 19.87 3.80 14.65
N LYS A 45 21.16 4.14 14.61
CA LYS A 45 21.71 5.43 15.05
C LYS A 45 21.89 6.43 13.91
N GLY A 46 21.43 6.08 12.69
CA GLY A 46 21.52 6.92 11.49
C GLY A 46 22.90 6.95 10.83
N VAL A 47 23.87 6.16 11.31
CA VAL A 47 25.23 6.06 10.78
C VAL A 47 25.22 5.24 9.49
N ARG A 48 25.98 5.71 8.49
CA ARG A 48 26.02 5.09 7.17
C ARG A 48 26.85 3.80 7.18
N CYS A 49 26.30 2.74 6.60
CA CYS A 49 26.99 1.48 6.41
C CYS A 49 28.17 1.60 5.41
N THR A 50 29.29 0.97 5.75
CA THR A 50 30.49 0.89 4.92
C THR A 50 30.59 -0.41 4.11
N LYS A 51 29.77 -1.43 4.43
CA LYS A 51 29.78 -2.76 3.79
C LYS A 51 29.06 -2.78 2.43
N ASP A 52 29.14 -3.92 1.75
CA ASP A 52 28.47 -4.16 0.46
C ASP A 52 26.95 -4.19 0.62
N CYS A 53 26.31 -3.12 0.14
CA CYS A 53 24.87 -2.95 0.26
C CYS A 53 24.08 -4.00 -0.56
N LYS A 54 24.64 -4.55 -1.64
CA LYS A 54 24.00 -5.60 -2.47
C LYS A 54 23.70 -6.90 -1.69
N LEU A 55 24.46 -7.17 -0.63
CA LEU A 55 24.31 -8.36 0.20
C LEU A 55 23.63 -8.03 1.55
N CYS A 56 23.15 -6.80 1.73
CA CYS A 56 22.63 -6.34 3.01
C CYS A 56 21.14 -6.67 3.12
N PRO A 57 20.68 -7.32 4.20
CA PRO A 57 19.25 -7.53 4.44
C PRO A 57 18.50 -6.22 4.73
N LYS A 58 19.22 -5.15 5.08
CA LYS A 58 18.70 -3.78 5.23
C LYS A 58 18.89 -2.94 3.95
N LEU A 59 19.09 -3.59 2.80
CA LEU A 59 19.19 -2.90 1.51
C LEU A 59 17.89 -2.14 1.26
N ARG A 60 18.04 -0.84 1.02
CA ARG A 60 16.96 0.04 0.63
C ARG A 60 16.98 0.08 -0.90
N ASP A 61 16.18 -0.79 -1.52
CA ASP A 61 15.96 -0.72 -2.96
C ASP A 61 15.10 0.51 -3.24
N GLY A 62 15.54 1.35 -4.18
CA GLY A 62 14.99 2.69 -4.39
C GLY A 62 15.47 3.70 -3.34
N GLY A 63 16.23 4.71 -3.78
CA GLY A 63 16.50 5.85 -2.92
C GLY A 63 15.23 6.66 -2.75
N ASP A 64 14.60 6.61 -1.59
CA ASP A 64 13.34 7.34 -1.38
C ASP A 64 13.58 8.83 -1.64
N LEU A 65 12.95 9.36 -2.69
CA LEU A 65 12.62 10.77 -2.73
C LEU A 65 11.63 10.99 -1.59
N SER A 66 11.80 12.06 -0.81
CA SER A 66 10.79 12.42 0.19
C SER A 66 9.44 12.63 -0.49
N LEU A 67 8.35 12.41 0.24
CA LEU A 67 7.00 12.73 -0.25
C LEU A 67 6.92 14.18 -0.74
N ASP A 68 7.58 15.11 -0.02
CA ASP A 68 7.69 16.53 -0.42
C ASP A 68 8.30 16.70 -1.82
N LYS A 69 9.29 15.88 -2.16
CA LYS A 69 9.97 15.96 -3.46
C LYS A 69 9.14 15.35 -4.58
N PHE A 70 8.30 14.35 -4.29
CA PHE A 70 7.30 13.87 -5.24
C PHE A 70 6.24 14.95 -5.53
N SER A 71 5.78 15.68 -4.51
CA SER A 71 4.86 16.80 -4.73
C SER A 71 5.51 17.95 -5.51
N ASP A 72 6.77 18.29 -5.20
CA ASP A 72 7.52 19.34 -5.93
C ASP A 72 7.73 18.98 -7.41
N GLU A 73 7.84 17.68 -7.73
CA GLU A 73 7.95 17.15 -9.09
C GLU A 73 6.58 17.01 -9.80
N GLY A 74 5.49 17.48 -9.16
CA GLY A 74 4.13 17.50 -9.73
C GLY A 74 3.40 16.15 -9.66
N TYR A 75 3.89 15.22 -8.85
CA TYR A 75 3.20 13.95 -8.59
C TYR A 75 2.17 14.16 -7.48
N GLU A 76 0.90 14.24 -7.87
CA GLU A 76 -0.22 14.28 -6.94
C GLU A 76 -0.63 12.85 -6.55
N ILE A 77 -0.95 12.64 -5.26
CA ILE A 77 -1.57 11.40 -4.80
C ILE A 77 -2.98 11.38 -5.37
N THR A 78 -3.21 10.56 -6.40
CA THR A 78 -4.47 10.54 -7.16
C THR A 78 -5.67 10.05 -6.36
N ASN A 79 -5.46 9.39 -5.22
CA ASN A 79 -6.48 8.92 -4.31
C ASN A 79 -6.07 9.24 -2.86
N PRO A 80 -6.33 10.45 -2.36
CA PRO A 80 -6.25 10.69 -0.92
C PRO A 80 -7.27 9.76 -0.27
N VAL A 81 -6.80 8.70 0.38
CA VAL A 81 -7.67 7.83 1.18
C VAL A 81 -8.20 8.70 2.31
N ASP A 82 -9.51 8.90 2.38
CA ASP A 82 -10.11 9.52 3.55
C ASP A 82 -9.95 8.57 4.73
N LEU A 83 -8.99 8.89 5.60
CA LEU A 83 -8.70 8.10 6.79
C LEU A 83 -9.92 8.02 7.71
N ALA A 84 -10.77 9.05 7.73
CA ALA A 84 -11.98 9.03 8.55
C ALA A 84 -12.99 8.03 7.99
N GLU A 85 -13.19 8.00 6.68
CA GLU A 85 -14.07 7.03 6.00
C GLU A 85 -13.57 5.59 6.21
N LEU A 86 -12.27 5.35 6.00
CA LEU A 86 -11.67 4.02 6.20
C LEU A 86 -11.85 3.51 7.64
N VAL A 87 -11.68 4.40 8.63
CA VAL A 87 -11.86 4.06 10.05
C VAL A 87 -13.33 3.81 10.35
N ALA A 88 -14.25 4.60 9.79
CA ALA A 88 -15.68 4.39 9.95
C ALA A 88 -16.13 3.03 9.37
N ASP A 89 -15.66 2.68 8.17
CA ASP A 89 -15.94 1.39 7.53
C ASP A 89 -15.44 0.22 8.38
N LYS A 90 -14.23 0.34 8.93
CA LYS A 90 -13.65 -0.70 9.80
C LYS A 90 -14.49 -0.90 11.06
N LEU A 91 -14.91 0.18 11.71
CA LEU A 91 -15.75 0.11 12.91
C LEU A 91 -17.12 -0.51 12.60
N LEU A 92 -17.71 -0.17 11.45
CA LEU A 92 -18.97 -0.76 11.01
C LEU A 92 -18.82 -2.27 10.74
N LEU A 93 -17.71 -2.69 10.14
CA LEU A 93 -17.39 -4.10 9.90
C LEU A 93 -17.23 -4.88 11.21
N GLU A 94 -16.52 -4.32 12.20
CA GLU A 94 -16.34 -4.94 13.51
C GLU A 94 -17.68 -5.11 14.25
N GLN A 95 -18.56 -4.11 14.17
CA GLN A 95 -19.92 -4.21 14.70
C GLN A 95 -20.74 -5.31 14.01
N LEU A 96 -20.68 -5.39 12.68
CA LEU A 96 -21.38 -6.43 11.92
C LEU A 96 -20.87 -7.83 12.30
N VAL A 97 -19.56 -8.02 12.41
CA VAL A 97 -18.97 -9.32 12.80
C VAL A 97 -19.46 -9.73 14.19
N THR A 98 -19.45 -8.79 15.14
CA THR A 98 -19.95 -9.03 16.50
C THR A 98 -21.43 -9.44 16.47
N ALA A 99 -22.26 -8.75 15.69
CA ALA A 99 -23.68 -9.08 15.55
C ALA A 99 -23.92 -10.45 14.88
N LEU A 100 -23.08 -10.83 13.91
CA LEU A 100 -23.17 -12.13 13.26
C LEU A 100 -22.76 -13.28 14.20
N ASP A 101 -21.91 -13.03 15.19
CA ASP A 101 -21.50 -14.03 16.17
C ASP A 101 -22.57 -14.28 17.27
N GLU A 102 -23.52 -13.36 17.43
CA GLU A 102 -24.71 -13.54 18.29
C GLU A 102 -25.85 -14.34 17.62
N LEU A 103 -25.72 -14.66 16.33
CA LEU A 103 -26.71 -15.47 15.61
C LEU A 103 -26.64 -16.94 16.04
N GLU A 104 -27.78 -17.62 15.97
CA GLU A 104 -27.80 -19.08 16.14
C GLU A 104 -27.05 -19.77 14.99
N PRO A 105 -26.49 -20.98 15.18
CA PRO A 105 -25.72 -21.68 14.15
C PRO A 105 -26.50 -21.87 12.83
N ASP A 106 -27.81 -22.13 12.93
CA ASP A 106 -28.71 -22.27 11.79
C ASP A 106 -28.95 -20.94 11.07
N GLU A 107 -29.01 -19.83 11.81
CA GLU A 107 -29.14 -18.47 11.26
C GLU A 107 -27.84 -18.04 10.58
N ARG A 108 -26.69 -18.34 11.20
CA ARG A 108 -25.37 -18.03 10.64
C ARG A 108 -25.11 -18.81 9.37
N SER A 109 -25.40 -20.11 9.35
CA SER A 109 -25.24 -20.95 8.15
C SER A 109 -26.10 -20.47 6.99
N LEU A 110 -27.32 -19.98 7.25
CA LEU A 110 -28.19 -19.37 6.25
C LEU A 110 -27.54 -18.10 5.64
N ILE A 111 -27.03 -17.20 6.48
CA ILE A 111 -26.36 -15.97 6.01
C ILE A 111 -25.09 -16.31 5.22
N ASP A 112 -24.29 -17.25 5.71
CA ASP A 112 -23.07 -17.70 5.03
C ASP A 112 -23.38 -18.33 3.67
N ALA A 113 -24.45 -19.13 3.58
CA ALA A 113 -24.86 -19.73 2.32
C ALA A 113 -25.30 -18.68 1.29
N LEU A 114 -26.07 -17.67 1.72
CA LEU A 114 -26.66 -16.68 0.82
C LEU A 114 -25.68 -15.56 0.42
N PHE A 115 -24.90 -15.05 1.38
CA PHE A 115 -24.07 -13.85 1.17
C PHE A 115 -22.59 -14.16 0.96
N TYR A 116 -22.03 -15.19 1.60
CA TYR A 116 -20.61 -15.56 1.42
C TYR A 116 -20.40 -16.59 0.31
N LYS A 117 -21.32 -17.55 0.17
CA LYS A 117 -21.25 -18.61 -0.86
C LYS A 117 -22.10 -18.30 -2.09
N GLU A 118 -22.80 -17.16 -2.10
CA GLU A 118 -23.66 -16.67 -3.20
C GLU A 118 -24.68 -17.70 -3.71
N ARG A 119 -25.14 -18.63 -2.85
CA ARG A 119 -26.14 -19.62 -3.23
C ARG A 119 -27.50 -18.97 -3.36
N THR A 120 -28.32 -19.45 -4.29
CA THR A 120 -29.70 -18.97 -4.37
C THR A 120 -30.54 -19.53 -3.22
N GLU A 121 -31.58 -18.80 -2.83
CA GLU A 121 -32.52 -19.26 -1.81
C GLU A 121 -33.17 -20.59 -2.18
N ARG A 122 -33.36 -20.87 -3.48
CA ARG A 122 -33.94 -22.14 -3.97
C ARG A 122 -32.98 -23.31 -3.79
N ASP A 123 -31.71 -23.13 -4.14
CA ASP A 123 -30.71 -24.20 -4.04
C ASP A 123 -30.49 -24.58 -2.58
N TYR A 124 -30.40 -23.57 -1.70
CA TYR A 124 -30.29 -23.80 -0.25
C TYR A 124 -31.56 -24.46 0.32
N ALA A 125 -32.75 -24.13 -0.21
CA ALA A 125 -34.01 -24.79 0.15
C ALA A 125 -34.00 -26.28 -0.14
N THR A 126 -33.53 -26.64 -1.34
CA THR A 126 -33.47 -28.04 -1.78
C THR A 126 -32.46 -28.85 -0.98
N GLU A 127 -31.34 -28.25 -0.56
CA GLU A 127 -30.30 -28.89 0.23
C GLU A 127 -30.78 -29.22 1.66
N ILE A 128 -31.51 -28.30 2.28
CA ILE A 128 -32.03 -28.48 3.66
C ILE A 128 -33.40 -29.19 3.68
N GLY A 129 -34.07 -29.33 2.53
CA GLY A 129 -35.38 -29.97 2.43
C GLY A 129 -36.54 -29.11 2.96
N ILE A 130 -36.40 -27.79 2.90
CA ILE A 130 -37.41 -26.83 3.38
C ILE A 130 -38.01 -26.07 2.18
N SER A 131 -39.24 -25.57 2.31
CA SER A 131 -39.85 -24.69 1.30
C SER A 131 -39.06 -23.38 1.13
N HIS A 132 -38.88 -22.94 -0.11
CA HIS A 132 -38.33 -21.63 -0.47
C HIS A 132 -38.97 -20.47 0.33
N GLN A 133 -40.29 -20.51 0.54
CA GLN A 133 -41.02 -19.48 1.28
C GLN A 133 -40.61 -19.42 2.76
N ALA A 134 -40.27 -20.55 3.36
CA ALA A 134 -39.82 -20.61 4.75
C ALA A 134 -38.39 -20.06 4.89
N ILE A 135 -37.53 -20.24 3.88
CA ILE A 135 -36.20 -19.62 3.85
C ILE A 135 -36.30 -18.10 3.76
N GLY A 136 -37.15 -17.57 2.87
CA GLY A 136 -37.37 -16.13 2.76
C GLY A 136 -37.81 -15.51 4.11
N LYS A 137 -38.75 -16.16 4.81
CA LYS A 137 -39.16 -15.74 6.16
C LYS A 137 -38.03 -15.80 7.18
N ARG A 138 -37.23 -16.87 7.18
CA ARG A 138 -36.07 -17.01 8.09
C ARG A 138 -35.03 -15.93 7.81
N LYS A 139 -34.69 -15.70 6.54
CA LYS A 139 -33.77 -14.63 6.11
C LYS A 139 -34.22 -13.27 6.63
N GLN A 140 -35.50 -12.93 6.43
CA GLN A 140 -36.04 -11.65 6.87
C GLN A 140 -35.94 -11.50 8.40
N LYS A 141 -36.28 -12.55 9.15
CA LYS A 141 -36.15 -12.56 10.62
C LYS A 141 -34.70 -12.38 11.09
N VAL A 142 -33.74 -13.03 10.42
CA VAL A 142 -32.30 -12.88 10.75
C VAL A 142 -31.82 -11.46 10.46
N ILE A 143 -32.24 -10.86 9.35
CA ILE A 143 -31.87 -9.48 9.02
C ILE A 143 -32.49 -8.49 10.01
N GLU A 144 -33.74 -8.70 10.44
CA GLU A 144 -34.38 -7.89 11.49
C GLU A 144 -33.63 -8.02 12.83
N LYS A 145 -33.19 -9.21 13.20
CA LYS A 145 -32.36 -9.45 14.39
C LYS A 145 -31.03 -8.69 14.30
N LEU A 146 -30.34 -8.77 13.16
CA LEU A 146 -29.09 -8.05 12.93
C LEU A 146 -29.28 -6.52 12.99
N ARG A 147 -30.36 -5.98 12.40
CA ARG A 147 -30.70 -4.54 12.51
C ARG A 147 -30.92 -4.12 13.97
N GLY A 148 -31.61 -4.95 14.75
CA GLY A 148 -31.84 -4.71 16.17
C GLY A 148 -30.54 -4.67 16.98
N ILE A 149 -29.60 -5.58 16.72
CA ILE A 149 -28.30 -5.64 17.41
C ILE A 149 -27.43 -4.43 17.03
N MET A 150 -27.40 -4.06 15.75
CA MET A 150 -26.60 -2.95 15.25
C MET A 150 -27.23 -1.57 15.52
N GLY A 151 -28.47 -1.50 16.01
CA GLY A 151 -29.16 -0.24 16.32
C GLY A 151 -29.50 0.60 15.09
N ALA A 152 -29.63 -0.02 13.91
CA ALA A 152 -29.86 0.68 12.64
C ALA A 152 -31.29 1.26 12.47
N ASP A 153 -32.17 1.05 13.45
CA ASP A 153 -33.57 1.51 13.46
C ASP A 153 -33.79 2.76 14.35
N LYS A 154 -32.74 3.49 14.74
CA LYS A 154 -32.81 4.76 15.48
C LYS A 154 -32.24 5.95 14.70
#